data_AF-V5G9N7-F1
#
_entry.id   AF-V5G9N7-F1
#
_cell.length_a   1.000
_cell.length_b   1.000
_cell.length_c   1.000
_cell.angle_alpha   90.00
_cell.angle_beta   90.00
_cell.angle_gamma   90.00
#
_symmetry.space_group_name_H-M   'P 1'
#
loop_
_entity.id
_entity.type
_entity.pdbx_description
1 polymer ?
#
loop_
_entity_poly.entity_id
_entity_poly.type
_entity_poly.pdbx_seq_one_letter_code
_entity_poly.pdbx_strand_id
1 'polypeptide(L)'
;TSEDGRALPDSREISFNKLQGKTYPSLVVVARPHLRVLDLSVDRPKLDAKVKSVLMHAPTKFTEWLIQQGLVRSEQKCSVHSTTQLKLGMYSDVSKFPYSGGYVWISECCPQRFVSVFSGSLFEGSPHPPMVILKLLYHWSCQTNIQNVTQWVKVDNLYVKGMYTWLRSVCTVALQTHIRQLGGPG
;
A
#
# COMPACT_ATOMS: atom_id res chain seq x y z
N THR A 1 7.55 -4.25 -47.69
CA THR A 1 8.78 -4.85 -47.13
C THR A 1 9.04 -4.18 -45.80
N SER A 2 9.12 -5.01 -44.76
CA SER A 2 9.10 -4.68 -43.33
C SER A 2 10.49 -4.35 -42.77
N GLU A 3 10.51 -4.00 -41.48
CA GLU A 3 11.61 -4.13 -40.48
C GLU A 3 12.51 -2.91 -40.24
N ASP A 4 12.87 -2.53 -39.00
CA ASP A 4 12.44 -2.89 -37.64
C ASP A 4 13.03 -1.83 -36.68
N GLY A 5 12.19 -1.21 -35.85
CA GLY A 5 12.56 -0.10 -34.95
C GLY A 5 12.93 -0.57 -33.55
N ARG A 6 13.97 -1.40 -33.41
CA ARG A 6 14.39 -1.91 -32.09
C ARG A 6 15.32 -0.93 -31.38
N ALA A 7 14.84 -0.35 -30.28
CA ALA A 7 15.65 0.41 -29.34
C ALA A 7 16.61 -0.50 -28.55
N LEU A 8 17.88 -0.10 -28.48
CA LEU A 8 18.99 -0.84 -27.89
C LEU A 8 18.95 -0.80 -26.34
N PRO A 9 19.37 -1.88 -25.65
CA PRO A 9 19.42 -1.96 -24.18
C PRO A 9 20.57 -1.15 -23.56
N ASP A 10 20.36 -0.62 -22.35
CA ASP A 10 21.34 0.15 -21.58
C ASP A 10 22.42 -0.78 -20.96
N SER A 11 23.64 -0.74 -21.50
CA SER A 11 24.77 -1.64 -21.21
C SER A 11 25.57 -1.27 -19.96
N ARG A 12 24.93 -0.91 -18.84
CA ARG A 12 25.66 -0.74 -17.58
C ARG A 12 25.95 -2.08 -16.94
N GLU A 13 27.11 -2.65 -17.27
CA GLU A 13 27.64 -3.88 -16.67
C GLU A 13 27.88 -3.72 -15.16
N ILE A 14 27.38 -4.66 -14.36
CA ILE A 14 27.72 -4.81 -12.94
C ILE A 14 28.74 -5.94 -12.86
N SER A 15 29.99 -5.61 -12.53
CA SER A 15 31.09 -6.57 -12.38
C SER A 15 30.88 -7.45 -11.15
N PHE A 16 30.55 -8.73 -11.36
CA PHE A 16 30.54 -9.72 -10.29
C PHE A 16 31.95 -10.27 -10.06
N ASN A 17 32.42 -10.14 -8.82
CA ASN A 17 33.70 -10.70 -8.39
C ASN A 17 33.74 -12.23 -8.62
N LYS A 18 34.89 -12.69 -9.14
CA LYS A 18 35.19 -14.07 -9.56
C LYS A 18 34.86 -15.10 -8.47
N LEU A 19 33.79 -15.89 -8.68
CA LEU A 19 33.65 -17.21 -8.06
C LEU A 19 34.57 -18.19 -8.82
N GLN A 20 35.74 -18.48 -8.25
CA GLN A 20 36.58 -19.60 -8.69
C GLN A 20 35.98 -20.90 -8.17
N GLY A 21 35.22 -21.59 -9.02
CA GLY A 21 34.81 -22.98 -8.80
C GLY A 21 34.55 -23.63 -10.16
N LYS A 22 35.46 -24.52 -10.59
CA LYS A 22 35.35 -25.24 -11.86
C LYS A 22 34.26 -26.31 -11.76
N THR A 23 33.17 -26.18 -12.50
CA THR A 23 32.21 -27.26 -12.75
C THR A 23 31.71 -27.19 -14.20
N TYR A 24 32.35 -27.95 -15.09
CA TYR A 24 31.91 -28.17 -16.47
C TYR A 24 31.33 -29.58 -16.65
N PRO A 25 30.32 -29.77 -17.52
CA PRO A 25 29.57 -28.76 -18.26
C PRO A 25 28.24 -28.48 -17.54
N SER A 26 28.25 -27.58 -16.57
CA SER A 26 27.00 -27.02 -16.06
C SER A 26 26.59 -25.94 -17.04
N LEU A 27 25.46 -26.11 -17.75
CA LEU A 27 24.86 -25.03 -18.50
C LEU A 27 24.47 -23.93 -17.49
N VAL A 28 25.33 -22.92 -17.33
CA VAL A 28 25.05 -21.80 -16.42
C VAL A 28 24.06 -20.88 -17.14
N VAL A 29 22.78 -21.19 -17.02
CA VAL A 29 21.71 -20.28 -17.46
C VAL A 29 21.58 -19.19 -16.41
N VAL A 30 22.18 -18.03 -16.69
CA VAL A 30 21.87 -16.82 -15.94
C VAL A 30 20.55 -16.28 -16.48
N ALA A 31 19.44 -16.64 -15.83
CA ALA A 31 18.17 -15.98 -16.08
C ALA A 31 18.34 -14.48 -15.78
N ARG A 32 18.34 -13.64 -16.82
CA ARG A 32 18.26 -12.19 -16.65
C ARG A 32 16.78 -11.84 -16.51
N PRO A 33 16.32 -11.38 -15.33
CA PRO A 33 14.94 -10.95 -15.18
C PRO A 33 14.69 -9.80 -16.14
N HIS A 34 13.92 -10.03 -17.20
CA HIS A 34 13.41 -8.99 -18.09
C HIS A 34 12.16 -8.35 -17.46
N LEU A 35 12.25 -8.00 -16.18
CA LEU A 35 11.26 -7.16 -15.52
C LEU A 35 11.51 -5.74 -16.01
N ARG A 36 10.84 -5.36 -17.10
CA ARG A 36 10.71 -3.95 -17.47
C ARG A 36 9.96 -3.30 -16.32
N VAL A 37 10.68 -2.66 -15.41
CA VAL A 37 10.08 -1.75 -14.44
C VAL A 37 9.41 -0.69 -15.29
N LEU A 38 8.07 -0.61 -15.24
CA LEU A 38 7.37 0.50 -15.87
C LEU A 38 8.00 1.79 -15.37
N ASP A 39 8.34 2.70 -16.27
CA ASP A 39 8.85 4.00 -15.88
C ASP A 39 7.71 4.84 -15.30
N LEU A 40 7.49 4.67 -13.99
CA LEU A 40 6.47 5.41 -13.23
C LEU A 40 6.88 6.87 -12.99
N SER A 41 8.03 7.33 -13.52
CA SER A 41 8.46 8.73 -13.38
C SER A 41 7.47 9.72 -14.00
N VAL A 42 6.77 9.31 -15.06
CA VAL A 42 5.80 10.16 -15.79
C VAL A 42 4.55 10.46 -14.94
N ASP A 43 4.11 9.52 -14.11
CA ASP A 43 2.92 9.69 -13.25
C ASP A 43 3.25 10.28 -11.87
N ARG A 44 4.54 10.41 -11.55
CA ARG A 44 5.00 10.89 -10.24
C ARG A 44 4.46 12.30 -9.91
N PRO A 45 4.51 13.31 -10.78
CA PRO A 45 4.00 14.64 -10.45
C PRO A 45 2.50 14.65 -10.16
N LYS A 46 1.72 13.81 -10.86
CA LYS A 46 0.27 13.68 -10.63
C LYS A 46 -0.01 13.06 -9.26
N LEU A 47 0.74 12.02 -8.90
CA LEU A 47 0.65 11.40 -7.58
C LEU A 47 1.01 12.40 -6.47
N ASP A 48 2.10 13.14 -6.64
CA ASP A 48 2.56 14.15 -5.68
C ASP A 48 1.49 15.22 -5.45
N ALA A 49 0.89 15.75 -6.52
CA ALA A 49 -0.19 16.73 -6.44
C ALA A 49 -1.42 16.16 -5.72
N LYS A 50 -1.83 14.93 -6.05
CA LYS A 50 -2.96 14.25 -5.41
C LYS A 50 -2.72 14.06 -3.91
N VAL A 51 -1.57 13.51 -3.53
CA VAL A 51 -1.24 13.26 -2.12
C VAL A 51 -1.11 14.57 -1.34
N LYS A 52 -0.46 15.59 -1.91
CA LYS A 52 -0.37 16.91 -1.27
C LYS A 52 -1.75 17.50 -1.00
N SER A 53 -2.67 17.43 -1.97
CA SER A 53 -4.05 17.91 -1.79
C SER A 53 -4.78 17.16 -0.67
N VAL A 54 -4.66 15.82 -0.66
CA VAL A 54 -5.36 14.96 0.30
C VAL A 54 -4.83 15.15 1.73
N LEU A 55 -3.53 15.36 1.89
CA LEU A 55 -2.92 15.60 3.21
C LEU A 55 -3.34 16.94 3.85
N MET A 56 -3.93 17.85 3.08
CA MET A 56 -4.49 19.11 3.60
C MET A 56 -5.94 18.97 4.08
N HIS A 57 -6.58 17.81 3.90
CA HIS A 57 -7.95 17.59 4.36
C HIS A 57 -8.05 17.58 5.89
N ALA A 58 -9.11 18.20 6.42
CA ALA A 58 -9.51 17.98 7.80
C ALA A 58 -9.92 16.50 8.02
N PRO A 59 -9.84 15.95 9.25
CA PRO A 59 -10.08 14.53 9.52
C PRO A 59 -11.40 13.98 8.97
N THR A 60 -12.49 14.76 9.05
CA THR A 60 -13.82 14.40 8.51
C THR A 60 -13.76 14.18 6.99
N LYS A 61 -13.28 15.19 6.25
CA LYS A 61 -13.13 15.15 4.78
C LYS A 61 -12.12 14.08 4.34
N PHE A 62 -11.06 13.87 5.14
CA PHE A 62 -10.08 12.82 4.89
C PHE A 62 -10.72 11.44 4.98
N THR A 63 -11.55 11.21 5.99
CA THR A 63 -12.27 9.94 6.19
C THR A 63 -13.26 9.67 5.07
N GLU A 64 -14.02 10.68 4.65
CA GLU A 64 -14.91 10.58 3.48
C GLU A 64 -14.13 10.22 2.21
N TRP A 65 -12.98 10.87 2.00
CA TRP A 65 -12.11 10.56 0.88
C TRP A 65 -11.61 9.11 0.92
N LEU A 66 -11.21 8.59 2.10
CA LEU A 66 -10.79 7.19 2.26
C LEU A 66 -11.90 6.21 1.88
N ILE A 67 -13.14 6.50 2.27
CA ILE A 67 -14.32 5.69 1.92
C ILE A 67 -14.56 5.73 0.40
N GLN A 68 -14.52 6.92 -0.22
CA GLN A 68 -14.70 7.08 -1.66
C GLN A 68 -13.61 6.37 -2.50
N GLN A 69 -12.37 6.30 -1.99
CA GLN A 69 -11.30 5.55 -2.65
C GLN A 69 -11.32 4.04 -2.35
N GLY A 70 -12.24 3.56 -1.51
CA GLY A 70 -12.32 2.15 -1.11
C GLY A 70 -11.17 1.69 -0.20
N LEU A 71 -10.44 2.62 0.43
CA LEU A 71 -9.38 2.31 1.39
C LEU A 71 -9.96 2.00 2.78
N VAL A 72 -11.17 2.47 3.03
CA VAL A 72 -12.00 2.13 4.20
C VAL A 72 -13.34 1.62 3.67
N ARG A 73 -13.95 0.69 4.41
CA ARG A 73 -15.23 0.08 4.02
C ARG A 73 -16.32 1.15 3.95
N SER A 74 -17.16 1.10 2.92
CA SER A 74 -18.36 1.92 2.79
C SER A 74 -19.56 1.35 3.54
N GLU A 75 -19.49 0.07 3.92
CA GLU A 75 -20.54 -0.64 4.64
C GLU A 75 -19.91 -1.57 5.68
N GLN A 76 -20.59 -1.76 6.81
CA GLN A 76 -20.14 -2.62 7.89
C GLN A 76 -21.32 -3.40 8.48
N LYS A 77 -21.06 -4.61 8.99
CA LYS A 77 -22.07 -5.44 9.65
C LYS A 77 -21.73 -5.59 11.13
N CYS A 78 -22.74 -5.81 11.96
CA CYS A 78 -22.52 -6.07 13.38
C CYS A 78 -21.79 -7.41 13.57
N SER A 79 -20.78 -7.44 14.44
CA SER A 79 -20.02 -8.66 14.75
C SER A 79 -20.81 -9.70 15.55
N VAL A 80 -21.88 -9.29 16.24
CA VAL A 80 -22.78 -10.18 17.00
C VAL A 80 -23.96 -10.62 16.15
N HIS A 81 -24.56 -9.69 15.40
CA HIS A 81 -25.72 -9.93 14.55
C HIS A 81 -25.33 -9.71 13.09
N SER A 82 -24.76 -10.74 12.45
CA SER A 82 -24.18 -10.66 11.10
C SER A 82 -25.18 -10.32 9.99
N THR A 83 -26.48 -10.41 10.26
CA THR A 83 -27.56 -9.99 9.37
C THR A 83 -27.85 -8.50 9.44
N THR A 84 -27.38 -7.81 10.49
CA THR A 84 -27.67 -6.40 10.74
C THR A 84 -26.54 -5.51 10.23
N GLN A 85 -26.89 -4.56 9.35
CA GLN A 85 -25.97 -3.54 8.86
C GLN A 85 -25.81 -2.41 9.89
N LEU A 86 -24.60 -1.88 9.99
CA LEU A 86 -24.29 -0.70 10.80
C LEU A 86 -24.52 0.56 9.97
N LYS A 87 -24.98 1.62 10.62
CA LYS A 87 -25.13 2.94 9.99
C LYS A 87 -23.90 3.78 10.26
N LEU A 88 -23.42 4.48 9.23
CA LEU A 88 -22.38 5.48 9.42
C LEU A 88 -23.00 6.70 10.10
N GLY A 89 -22.44 7.08 11.24
CA GLY A 89 -22.88 8.26 11.97
C GLY A 89 -21.70 9.07 12.47
N MET A 90 -22.01 10.20 13.09
CA MET A 90 -21.02 11.03 13.77
C MET A 90 -21.29 11.00 15.27
N TYR A 91 -20.23 10.81 16.05
CA TYR A 91 -20.28 11.00 17.48
C TYR A 91 -20.24 12.50 17.79
N SER A 92 -21.09 12.97 18.71
CA SER A 92 -21.20 14.39 19.06
C SER A 92 -19.91 14.96 19.65
N ASP A 93 -19.19 14.14 20.42
CA ASP A 93 -17.87 14.48 20.92
C ASP A 93 -16.76 13.96 19.99
N VAL A 94 -16.27 14.86 19.13
CA VAL A 94 -15.21 14.57 18.15
C VAL A 94 -13.90 14.17 18.83
N SER A 95 -13.68 14.52 20.11
CA SER A 95 -12.47 14.16 20.84
C SER A 95 -12.36 12.64 21.10
N LYS A 96 -13.49 11.92 21.10
CA LYS A 96 -13.51 10.46 21.24
C LYS A 96 -12.95 9.75 20.00
N PHE A 97 -13.14 10.35 18.81
CA PHE A 97 -12.65 9.82 17.53
C PHE A 97 -11.98 10.93 16.71
N PRO A 98 -10.82 11.44 17.16
CA PRO A 98 -10.23 12.66 16.60
C PRO A 98 -9.75 12.44 15.17
N TYR A 99 -9.26 11.24 14.85
CA TYR A 99 -8.69 10.93 13.55
C TYR A 99 -9.71 10.58 12.46
N SER A 100 -10.94 10.24 12.84
CA SER A 100 -12.04 10.07 11.88
C SER A 100 -12.90 11.32 11.73
N GLY A 101 -12.59 12.39 12.48
CA GLY A 101 -13.44 13.58 12.54
C GLY A 101 -14.82 13.29 13.11
N GLY A 102 -14.92 12.33 14.04
CA GLY A 102 -16.16 11.91 14.69
C GLY A 102 -16.90 10.77 13.99
N TYR A 103 -16.51 10.36 12.78
CA TYR A 103 -17.16 9.25 12.09
C TYR A 103 -16.98 7.91 12.82
N VAL A 104 -18.10 7.19 12.97
CA VAL A 104 -18.18 5.92 13.68
C VAL A 104 -19.31 5.07 13.09
N TRP A 105 -19.15 3.76 13.12
CA TRP A 105 -20.22 2.82 12.81
C TRP A 105 -21.11 2.61 14.03
N ILE A 106 -22.40 2.89 13.86
CA ILE A 106 -23.41 2.83 14.91
C ILE A 106 -24.31 1.62 14.64
N SER A 107 -24.56 0.86 15.70
CA SER A 107 -25.45 -0.30 15.68
C SER A 107 -26.77 0.04 16.37
N GLU A 108 -27.89 -0.25 15.71
CA GLU A 108 -29.21 -0.22 16.37
C GLU A 108 -29.41 -1.45 17.26
N CYS A 109 -28.84 -2.61 16.89
CA CYS A 109 -28.97 -3.84 17.69
C CYS A 109 -28.02 -3.90 18.90
N CYS A 110 -26.98 -3.07 18.94
CA CYS A 110 -25.99 -3.03 20.04
C CYS A 110 -25.60 -1.58 20.40
N PRO A 111 -26.48 -0.80 21.07
CA PRO A 111 -26.32 0.65 21.23
C PRO A 111 -25.06 1.08 22.00
N GLN A 112 -24.53 0.20 22.86
CA GLN A 112 -23.33 0.46 23.66
C GLN A 112 -22.02 0.16 22.92
N ARG A 113 -22.09 -0.42 21.71
CA ARG A 113 -20.92 -0.80 20.92
C ARG A 113 -20.72 0.16 19.77
N PHE A 114 -19.66 0.95 19.88
CA PHE A 114 -19.15 1.77 18.78
C PHE A 114 -18.10 0.97 18.03
N VAL A 115 -18.18 0.98 16.69
CA VAL A 115 -17.16 0.37 15.84
C VAL A 115 -16.44 1.48 15.10
N SER A 116 -15.12 1.52 15.22
CA SER A 116 -14.29 2.50 14.51
C SER A 116 -14.53 2.42 13.01
N VAL A 117 -14.61 3.58 12.33
CA VAL A 117 -14.73 3.63 10.87
C VAL A 117 -13.58 2.88 10.17
N PHE A 118 -12.40 2.86 10.80
CA PHE A 118 -11.21 2.18 10.30
C PHE A 118 -11.25 0.66 10.47
N SER A 119 -12.27 0.10 11.14
CA SER A 119 -12.31 -1.33 11.41
C SER A 119 -12.41 -2.18 10.15
N GLY A 120 -11.54 -3.19 10.04
CA GLY A 120 -11.36 -4.03 8.87
C GLY A 120 -10.59 -3.35 7.73
N SER A 121 -9.82 -2.31 8.01
CA SER A 121 -8.95 -1.61 7.05
C SER A 121 -7.48 -1.61 7.51
N LEU A 122 -6.57 -1.19 6.62
CA LEU A 122 -5.15 -0.99 6.93
C LEU A 122 -4.91 -0.02 8.10
N PHE A 123 -5.85 0.90 8.35
CA PHE A 123 -5.73 1.91 9.39
C PHE A 123 -6.15 1.38 10.77
N GLU A 124 -6.76 0.19 10.85
CA GLU A 124 -7.18 -0.42 12.11
C GLU A 124 -5.98 -0.76 13.00
N GLY A 125 -6.07 -0.45 14.29
CA GLY A 125 -5.05 -0.81 15.27
C GLY A 125 -3.70 -0.09 15.12
N SER A 126 -3.59 0.86 14.19
CA SER A 126 -2.38 1.66 14.01
C SER A 126 -2.14 2.57 15.23
N PRO A 127 -0.90 2.63 15.77
CA PRO A 127 -0.53 3.62 16.79
C PRO A 127 -0.37 5.03 16.20
N HIS A 128 -0.31 5.15 14.87
CA HIS A 128 -0.18 6.41 14.17
C HIS A 128 -1.48 6.86 13.51
N PRO A 129 -1.69 8.18 13.34
CA PRO A 129 -2.82 8.72 12.62
C PRO A 129 -2.91 8.17 11.18
N PRO A 130 -4.12 8.02 10.61
CA PRO A 130 -4.32 7.53 9.24
C PRO A 130 -3.53 8.30 8.15
N MET A 131 -3.31 9.60 8.34
CA MET A 131 -2.47 10.41 7.45
C MET A 131 -1.01 9.95 7.42
N VAL A 132 -0.46 9.48 8.55
CA VAL A 132 0.91 8.94 8.61
C VAL A 132 0.99 7.66 7.78
N ILE A 133 -0.03 6.80 7.87
CA ILE A 133 -0.14 5.57 7.08
C ILE A 133 -0.21 5.90 5.59
N LEU A 134 -0.98 6.91 5.18
CA LEU A 134 -1.03 7.36 3.79
C LEU A 134 0.33 7.89 3.30
N LYS A 135 1.07 8.66 4.13
CA LYS A 135 2.43 9.10 3.79
C LYS A 135 3.37 7.91 3.59
N LEU A 136 3.27 6.88 4.42
CA LEU A 136 4.09 5.68 4.28
C LEU A 136 3.78 4.90 3.01
N LEU A 137 2.50 4.76 2.65
CA LEU A 137 2.06 4.16 1.38
C LEU A 137 2.59 4.95 0.18
N TYR A 138 2.51 6.28 0.23
CA TYR A 138 3.09 7.16 -0.78
C TYR A 138 4.59 6.90 -0.92
N HIS A 139 5.35 6.98 0.16
CA HIS A 139 6.80 6.77 0.10
C HIS A 139 7.21 5.37 -0.34
N TRP A 140 6.42 4.35 0.00
CA TRP A 140 6.59 2.98 -0.46
C TRP A 140 6.40 2.90 -1.98
N SER A 141 5.29 3.46 -2.49
CA SER A 141 4.99 3.50 -3.94
C SER A 141 6.09 4.23 -4.72
N CYS A 142 6.61 5.28 -4.10
CA CYS A 142 7.63 6.17 -4.63
C CYS A 142 9.07 5.65 -4.49
N GLN A 143 9.27 4.48 -3.85
CA GLN A 143 10.57 3.89 -3.55
C GLN A 143 11.53 4.91 -2.88
N THR A 144 11.00 5.72 -1.96
CA THR A 144 11.79 6.77 -1.29
C THR A 144 12.83 6.14 -0.37
N ASN A 145 14.02 6.74 -0.30
CA ASN A 145 15.06 6.29 0.62
C ASN A 145 14.56 6.27 2.08
N ILE A 146 14.83 5.18 2.79
CA ILE A 146 14.32 4.94 4.15
C ILE A 146 14.69 6.04 5.15
N GLN A 147 15.88 6.64 5.04
CA GLN A 147 16.33 7.71 5.93
C GLN A 147 15.48 8.97 5.75
N ASN A 148 15.10 9.28 4.51
CA ASN A 148 14.21 10.40 4.23
C ASN A 148 12.79 10.11 4.75
N VAL A 149 12.32 8.86 4.63
CA VAL A 149 10.99 8.47 5.12
C VAL A 149 10.90 8.67 6.64
N THR A 150 11.85 8.14 7.41
CA THR A 150 11.83 8.29 8.87
C THR A 150 11.95 9.74 9.30
N GLN A 151 12.78 10.54 8.61
CA GLN A 151 12.92 11.97 8.87
C GLN A 151 11.64 12.77 8.58
N TRP A 152 11.02 12.56 7.40
CA TRP A 152 9.86 13.35 6.97
C TRP A 152 8.56 12.91 7.61
N VAL A 153 8.38 11.61 7.80
CA VAL A 153 7.15 11.04 8.36
C VAL A 153 7.21 10.98 9.89
N LYS A 154 8.42 11.03 10.48
CA LYS A 154 8.66 10.98 11.94
C LYS A 154 8.16 9.68 12.57
N VAL A 155 8.51 8.56 11.95
CA VAL A 155 8.25 7.20 12.46
C VAL A 155 9.55 6.43 12.59
N ASP A 156 9.55 5.46 13.50
CA ASP A 156 10.71 4.62 13.76
C ASP A 156 10.98 3.61 12.64
N ASN A 157 12.25 3.25 12.48
CA ASN A 157 12.68 2.30 11.46
C ASN A 157 12.01 0.93 11.59
N LEU A 158 11.72 0.50 12.82
CA LEU A 158 11.10 -0.79 13.08
C LEU A 158 9.66 -0.82 12.54
N TYR A 159 8.89 0.24 12.79
CA TYR A 159 7.55 0.41 12.24
C TYR A 159 7.56 0.41 10.71
N VAL A 160 8.44 1.20 10.07
CA VAL A 160 8.52 1.24 8.60
C VAL A 160 8.89 -0.12 8.02
N LYS A 161 9.88 -0.80 8.61
CA LYS A 161 10.27 -2.16 8.22
C LYS A 161 9.11 -3.13 8.31
N GLY A 162 8.35 -3.07 9.41
CA GLY A 162 7.14 -3.85 9.62
C GLY A 162 6.17 -3.60 8.48
N MET A 163 5.66 -2.37 8.37
CA MET A 163 4.65 -1.98 7.38
C MET A 163 5.04 -2.36 5.94
N TYR A 164 6.28 -2.06 5.53
CA TYR A 164 6.75 -2.39 4.18
C TYR A 164 6.87 -3.90 3.94
N THR A 165 7.07 -4.68 5.01
CA THR A 165 7.04 -6.13 4.92
C THR A 165 5.62 -6.64 4.71
N TRP A 166 4.62 -6.11 5.42
CA TRP A 166 3.22 -6.43 5.16
C TRP A 166 2.81 -6.08 3.72
N LEU A 167 3.17 -4.88 3.24
CA LEU A 167 2.88 -4.47 1.85
C LEU A 167 3.51 -5.41 0.81
N ARG A 168 4.79 -5.76 1.00
CA ARG A 168 5.46 -6.74 0.14
C ARG A 168 4.75 -8.09 0.16
N SER A 169 4.38 -8.60 1.35
CA SER A 169 3.66 -9.87 1.48
C SER A 169 2.31 -9.85 0.76
N VAL A 170 1.54 -8.75 0.88
CA VAL A 170 0.27 -8.57 0.16
C VAL A 170 0.49 -8.63 -1.36
N CYS A 171 1.49 -7.91 -1.88
CA CYS A 171 1.83 -7.96 -3.30
C CYS A 171 2.26 -9.36 -3.74
N THR A 172 3.07 -10.07 -2.96
CA THR A 172 3.50 -11.44 -3.26
C THR A 172 2.29 -12.38 -3.34
N VAL A 173 1.38 -12.32 -2.39
CA VAL A 173 0.16 -13.14 -2.38
C VAL A 173 -0.75 -12.79 -3.55
N ALA A 174 -0.91 -11.50 -3.87
CA ALA A 174 -1.70 -11.06 -5.01
C ALA A 174 -1.09 -11.57 -6.33
N LEU A 175 0.23 -11.44 -6.50
CA LEU A 175 0.95 -11.98 -7.65
C LEU A 175 0.76 -13.50 -7.73
N GLN A 176 0.94 -14.25 -6.64
CA GLN A 176 0.72 -15.70 -6.64
C GLN A 176 -0.73 -16.08 -7.00
N THR A 177 -1.70 -15.33 -6.50
CA THR A 177 -3.14 -15.63 -6.70
C THR A 177 -3.58 -15.34 -8.13
N HIS A 178 -3.08 -14.24 -8.71
CA HIS A 178 -3.50 -13.75 -10.02
C HIS A 178 -2.56 -14.16 -11.16
N ILE A 179 -1.29 -14.44 -10.88
CA ILE A 179 -0.29 -14.92 -11.84
C ILE A 179 0.00 -16.38 -11.51
N ARG A 180 -0.80 -17.28 -12.08
CA ARG A 180 -0.71 -18.74 -11.84
C ARG A 180 0.42 -19.42 -12.61
N GLN A 181 0.90 -18.81 -13.69
CA GLN A 181 1.92 -19.39 -14.58
C GLN A 181 3.17 -18.53 -14.57
N LEU A 182 4.09 -18.82 -13.66
CA LEU A 182 5.46 -18.28 -13.73
C LEU A 182 6.33 -19.06 -14.73
N GLY A 183 5.87 -20.21 -15.23
CA GLY A 183 6.62 -21.13 -16.09
C GLY A 183 5.97 -21.52 -17.43
N GLY A 184 4.87 -20.87 -17.84
CA GLY A 184 4.11 -21.23 -19.05
C GLY A 184 3.16 -22.42 -18.87
N PRO A 185 2.44 -22.86 -19.93
CA PRO A 185 1.66 -24.08 -19.91
C PRO A 185 2.59 -25.29 -19.92
N GLY A 186 2.80 -25.86 -18.74
CA GLY A 186 3.43 -27.17 -18.51
C GLY A 186 2.59 -27.94 -17.52
#